data_AF-A0A182MLS7-F1
#
_entry.id   AF-A0A182MLS7-F1
#
_cell.length_a   1.000
_cell.length_b   1.000
_cell.length_c   1.000
_cell.angle_alpha   90.00
_cell.angle_beta   90.00
_cell.angle_gamma   90.00
#
_symmetry.space_group_name_H-M   'P 1'
#
loop_
_entity.id
_entity.type
_entity.pdbx_description
1 polymer ?
#
loop_
_entity_poly.entity_id
_entity_poly.type
_entity_poly.pdbx_seq_one_letter_code
_entity_poly.pdbx_strand_id
1 'polypeptide(L)'
;MKFDPDTALNRHNNFQTFFGALLLLFRCATGESWPNIMLACLKGRPCDPRANKPNETCGSTLAYAYFVSFIFFCSFLMLNLFVAVIMDNFDYLTRDSSILGAHHLDEFVRIWAEYDPNATGKIHYTEMYDMLKNMDPPLGFGNKCPNRLAYKKLIRMNMPLDAEGKVAFTTTLFALIRENLNIKMRTAEEMDQADMELRHTISHIWPLQAKKMLDLLVPLNEELNAGKLTVGKIYAGLLILESWRNTKFGQVESDLPFSVVRVNS
;
A
#
# COMPACT_ATOMS: atom_id res chain seq x y z
N MET A 1 -7.93 54.13 7.08
CA MET A 1 -7.59 54.84 5.83
C MET A 1 -8.86 54.93 5.00
N LYS A 2 -9.07 56.06 4.31
CA LYS A 2 -10.24 56.24 3.44
C LYS A 2 -10.15 55.31 2.23
N PHE A 3 -11.28 54.78 1.78
CA PHE A 3 -11.32 54.04 0.53
C PHE A 3 -11.18 54.97 -0.67
N ASP A 4 -10.37 54.54 -1.62
CA ASP A 4 -10.21 55.19 -2.90
C ASP A 4 -10.32 54.11 -3.99
N PRO A 5 -11.35 54.19 -4.86
CA PRO A 5 -11.57 53.19 -5.91
C PRO A 5 -10.40 53.06 -6.89
N ASP A 6 -9.57 54.10 -7.01
CA ASP A 6 -8.41 54.11 -7.91
C ASP A 6 -7.12 53.60 -7.24
N THR A 7 -7.20 53.20 -5.97
CA THR A 7 -6.06 52.66 -5.21
C THR A 7 -6.25 51.18 -4.86
N ALA A 8 -5.16 50.55 -4.44
CA ALA A 8 -5.19 49.16 -3.98
C ALA A 8 -6.02 48.95 -2.69
N LEU A 9 -6.40 50.02 -1.97
CA LEU A 9 -7.27 49.96 -0.78
C LEU A 9 -8.68 50.51 -1.11
N ASN A 10 -9.62 49.59 -1.32
CA ASN A 10 -10.99 49.93 -1.70
C ASN A 10 -12.02 49.15 -0.85
N ARG A 11 -13.32 49.33 -1.14
CA ARG A 11 -14.40 48.66 -0.41
C ARG A 11 -14.28 47.13 -0.36
N HIS A 12 -13.67 46.53 -1.37
CA HIS A 12 -13.47 45.07 -1.48
C HIS A 12 -12.10 44.61 -0.99
N ASN A 13 -11.13 45.52 -0.87
CA ASN A 13 -9.77 45.22 -0.45
C ASN A 13 -9.35 46.15 0.69
N ASN A 14 -9.64 45.77 1.94
CA ASN A 14 -9.36 46.62 3.11
C ASN A 14 -9.16 45.84 4.41
N PHE A 15 -8.66 46.56 5.42
CA PHE A 15 -8.44 46.09 6.79
C PHE A 15 -9.52 46.56 7.79
N GLN A 16 -10.70 47.01 7.35
CA GLN A 16 -11.72 47.56 8.27
C GLN A 16 -12.51 46.48 9.01
N THR A 17 -12.61 45.29 8.42
CA THR A 17 -13.30 44.13 9.02
C THR A 17 -12.33 42.95 9.08
N PHE A 18 -12.56 42.03 10.01
CA PHE A 18 -11.73 40.83 10.14
C PHE A 18 -11.70 39.99 8.86
N PHE A 19 -12.87 39.70 8.27
CA PHE A 19 -12.96 38.92 7.04
C PHE A 19 -12.39 39.66 5.83
N GLY A 20 -12.57 40.99 5.75
CA GLY A 20 -11.94 41.81 4.72
C GLY A 20 -10.42 41.76 4.80
N ALA A 21 -9.87 41.88 6.02
CA ALA A 21 -8.43 41.76 6.26
C ALA A 21 -7.91 40.37 5.90
N LEU A 22 -8.63 39.31 6.28
CA LEU A 22 -8.27 37.92 5.95
C LEU A 22 -8.22 37.70 4.44
N LEU A 23 -9.22 38.17 3.69
CA LEU A 23 -9.26 38.04 2.23
C LEU A 23 -8.13 38.82 1.55
N LEU A 24 -7.83 40.03 2.05
CA LEU A 24 -6.71 40.84 1.57
C LEU A 24 -5.37 40.13 1.83
N LEU A 25 -5.18 39.53 3.01
CA LEU A 25 -3.97 38.77 3.32
C LEU A 25 -3.87 37.49 2.51
N PHE A 26 -4.99 36.83 2.21
CA PHE A 26 -5.03 35.69 1.29
C PHE A 26 -4.60 36.10 -0.12
N ARG A 27 -5.08 37.24 -0.63
CA ARG A 27 -4.63 37.84 -1.89
C ARG A 27 -3.13 38.16 -1.87
N CYS A 28 -2.60 38.63 -0.73
CA CYS A 28 -1.15 38.83 -0.59
C CYS A 28 -0.39 37.50 -0.58
N ALA A 29 -0.90 36.46 0.08
CA ALA A 29 -0.30 35.13 0.15
C ALA A 29 -0.17 34.47 -1.23
N THR A 30 -1.12 34.72 -2.14
CA THR A 30 -1.02 34.27 -3.55
C THR A 30 -0.07 35.11 -4.40
N GLY A 31 0.53 36.16 -3.85
CA GLY A 31 1.45 37.06 -4.54
C GLY A 31 0.76 38.14 -5.37
N GLU A 32 -0.56 38.30 -5.29
CA GLU A 32 -1.29 39.20 -6.18
C GLU A 32 -1.21 40.67 -5.73
N SER A 33 -0.41 41.47 -6.43
CA SER A 33 -0.34 42.94 -6.27
C SER A 33 -0.07 43.41 -4.82
N TRP A 34 0.52 42.55 -3.99
CA TRP A 34 0.86 42.86 -2.60
C TRP A 34 1.78 44.07 -2.44
N PRO A 35 2.70 44.42 -3.39
CA PRO A 35 3.50 45.64 -3.27
C PRO A 35 2.63 46.89 -3.34
N ASN A 36 1.61 46.90 -4.21
CA ASN A 36 0.69 48.03 -4.34
C ASN A 36 -0.18 48.20 -3.09
N ILE A 37 -0.60 47.08 -2.47
CA ILE A 37 -1.34 47.08 -1.20
C ILE A 37 -0.46 47.62 -0.07
N MET A 38 0.81 47.20 -0.02
CA MET A 38 1.80 47.71 0.94
C MET A 38 2.01 49.22 0.78
N LEU A 39 2.22 49.70 -0.46
CA LEU A 39 2.39 51.13 -0.76
C LEU A 39 1.13 51.94 -0.42
N ALA A 40 -0.06 51.36 -0.56
CA ALA A 40 -1.31 51.98 -0.16
C ALA A 40 -1.45 52.12 1.38
N CYS A 41 -0.71 51.32 2.17
CA CYS A 41 -0.71 51.37 3.63
C CYS A 41 0.34 52.31 4.26
N LEU A 42 1.18 52.97 3.44
CA LEU A 42 2.22 53.87 3.92
C LEU A 42 1.67 55.14 4.56
N LYS A 43 2.49 55.81 5.37
CA LYS A 43 2.16 57.09 6.02
C LYS A 43 1.86 58.16 4.95
N GLY A 44 0.92 59.07 5.27
CA GLY A 44 0.56 60.19 4.39
C GLY A 44 -0.77 59.99 3.65
N ARG A 45 -1.53 58.94 3.97
CA ARG A 45 -2.82 58.64 3.32
C ARG A 45 -3.97 59.34 4.03
N PRO A 46 -5.06 59.71 3.31
CA PRO A 46 -6.23 60.30 3.95
C PRO A 46 -6.87 59.30 4.94
N CYS A 47 -7.19 59.78 6.14
CA CYS A 47 -7.95 59.00 7.10
C CYS A 47 -9.41 58.85 6.69
N ASP A 48 -10.04 57.74 7.10
CA ASP A 48 -11.47 57.54 6.89
C ASP A 48 -12.23 58.60 7.72
N PRO A 49 -13.25 59.28 7.18
CA PRO A 49 -14.06 60.24 7.95
C PRO A 49 -14.61 59.68 9.27
N ARG A 50 -14.86 58.36 9.35
CA ARG A 50 -15.34 57.67 10.57
C ARG A 50 -14.28 57.55 11.67
N ALA A 51 -13.01 57.84 11.36
CA ALA A 51 -11.91 57.75 12.31
C ALA A 51 -11.80 58.95 13.26
N ASN A 52 -12.69 59.95 13.16
CA ASN A 52 -12.74 61.17 14.00
C ASN A 52 -11.39 61.89 14.15
N LYS A 53 -10.58 61.88 13.09
CA LYS A 53 -9.26 62.51 13.02
C LYS A 53 -9.19 63.46 11.83
N PRO A 54 -9.95 64.58 11.84
CA PRO A 54 -9.86 65.58 10.78
C PRO A 54 -8.45 66.20 10.80
N ASN A 55 -7.81 66.31 9.62
CA ASN A 55 -6.46 66.85 9.39
C ASN A 55 -5.26 65.98 9.81
N GLU A 56 -5.46 64.74 10.23
CA GLU A 56 -4.35 63.78 10.40
C GLU A 56 -4.17 62.91 9.14
N THR A 57 -2.94 62.41 8.97
CA THR A 57 -2.64 61.39 7.97
C THR A 57 -2.64 60.01 8.61
N CYS A 58 -3.18 59.04 7.88
CA CYS A 58 -3.21 57.63 8.25
C CYS A 58 -2.12 56.85 7.50
N GLY A 59 -1.85 55.64 8.00
CA GLY A 59 -0.80 54.76 7.48
C GLY A 59 0.50 54.86 8.27
N SER A 60 1.36 53.87 8.08
CA SER A 60 2.61 53.75 8.84
C SER A 60 3.72 53.19 7.96
N THR A 61 4.94 53.69 8.14
CA THR A 61 6.15 53.12 7.52
C THR A 61 6.43 51.69 7.99
N LEU A 62 5.82 51.27 9.12
CA LEU A 62 5.85 49.88 9.60
C LEU A 62 5.19 48.89 8.60
N ALA A 63 4.39 49.38 7.65
CA ALA A 63 3.81 48.55 6.60
C ALA A 63 4.87 47.78 5.80
N TYR A 64 6.05 48.35 5.55
CA TYR A 64 7.14 47.63 4.88
C TYR A 64 7.55 46.37 5.67
N ALA A 65 7.81 46.52 6.96
CA ALA A 65 8.21 45.40 7.81
C ALA A 65 7.09 44.36 7.92
N TYR A 66 5.83 44.80 8.06
CA TYR A 66 4.67 43.90 8.14
C TYR A 66 4.50 43.07 6.86
N PHE A 67 4.41 43.69 5.69
CA PHE A 67 4.14 42.97 4.45
C PHE A 67 5.33 42.12 4.01
N VAL A 68 6.57 42.62 4.15
CA VAL A 68 7.77 41.85 3.77
C VAL A 68 7.93 40.61 4.66
N SER A 69 7.76 40.75 5.98
CA SER A 69 7.81 39.60 6.89
C SER A 69 6.66 38.62 6.65
N PHE A 70 5.44 39.13 6.42
CA PHE A 70 4.28 38.30 6.11
C PHE A 70 4.50 37.46 4.84
N ILE A 71 4.97 38.07 3.75
CA ILE A 71 5.26 37.36 2.49
C ILE A 71 6.37 36.33 2.71
N PHE A 72 7.45 36.69 3.42
CA PHE A 72 8.53 35.76 3.73
C PHE A 72 8.04 34.51 4.49
N PHE A 73 7.32 34.71 5.60
CA PHE A 73 6.79 33.59 6.39
C PHE A 73 5.74 32.80 5.63
N CYS A 74 4.86 33.46 4.86
CA CYS A 74 3.84 32.79 4.07
C CYS A 74 4.46 31.92 2.97
N SER A 75 5.44 32.44 2.21
CA SER A 75 6.16 31.67 1.20
C SER A 75 6.93 30.49 1.82
N PHE A 76 7.56 30.69 2.99
CA PHE A 76 8.23 29.61 3.71
C PHE A 76 7.24 28.51 4.12
N LEU A 77 6.09 28.86 4.69
CA LEU A 77 5.05 27.90 5.07
C LEU A 77 4.46 27.18 3.85
N MET A 78 4.16 27.90 2.76
CA MET A 78 3.62 27.32 1.53
C MET A 78 4.61 26.34 0.88
N LEU A 79 5.91 26.68 0.86
CA LEU A 79 6.96 25.79 0.36
C LEU A 79 7.05 24.53 1.22
N ASN A 80 7.08 24.67 2.55
CA ASN A 80 7.16 23.50 3.44
C ASN A 80 5.92 22.60 3.31
N LEU A 81 4.73 23.18 3.14
CA LEU A 81 3.51 22.42 2.87
C LEU A 81 3.62 21.67 1.55
N PHE A 82 4.09 22.32 0.48
CA PHE A 82 4.29 21.68 -0.81
C PHE A 82 5.29 20.53 -0.74
N VAL A 83 6.41 20.71 -0.04
CA VAL A 83 7.41 19.64 0.18
C VAL A 83 6.82 18.48 0.96
N ALA A 84 6.04 18.74 2.02
CA ALA A 84 5.38 17.68 2.79
C ALA A 84 4.41 16.87 1.91
N VAL A 85 3.54 17.56 1.16
CA VAL A 85 2.60 16.90 0.24
C VAL A 85 3.35 16.10 -0.82
N ILE A 86 4.44 16.64 -1.39
CA ILE A 86 5.22 15.91 -2.38
C ILE A 86 5.90 14.70 -1.74
N MET A 87 6.48 14.77 -0.55
CA MET A 87 7.08 13.58 0.09
C MET A 87 6.06 12.47 0.28
N ASP A 88 4.86 12.79 0.77
CA ASP A 88 3.77 11.82 0.94
C ASP A 88 3.35 11.19 -0.40
N ASN A 89 3.39 11.95 -1.49
CA ASN A 89 3.08 11.46 -2.84
C ASN A 89 4.28 10.78 -3.53
N PHE A 90 5.51 11.16 -3.19
CA PHE A 90 6.73 10.64 -3.79
C PHE A 90 6.95 9.19 -3.39
N ASP A 91 6.64 8.84 -2.14
CA ASP A 91 6.63 7.45 -1.67
C ASP A 91 5.60 6.59 -2.43
N TYR A 92 4.51 7.18 -2.92
CA TYR A 92 3.56 6.50 -3.81
C TYR A 92 4.09 6.37 -5.25
N LEU A 93 4.71 7.42 -5.78
CA LEU A 93 5.16 7.50 -7.18
C LEU A 93 6.49 6.78 -7.46
N THR A 94 7.37 6.67 -6.47
CA THR A 94 8.67 5.99 -6.61
C THR A 94 8.67 4.55 -6.15
N ARG A 95 7.53 4.02 -5.72
CA ARG A 95 7.36 2.57 -5.64
C ARG A 95 7.57 2.00 -7.03
N ASP A 96 8.69 1.31 -7.22
CA ASP A 96 9.00 0.54 -8.40
C ASP A 96 7.75 -0.26 -8.80
N SER A 97 7.06 0.22 -9.84
CA SER A 97 5.81 -0.34 -10.36
C SER A 97 5.99 -1.77 -10.89
N SER A 98 7.21 -2.30 -10.82
CA SER A 98 7.61 -3.64 -11.24
C SER A 98 7.58 -4.70 -10.14
N ILE A 99 7.42 -4.35 -8.86
CA ILE A 99 7.62 -5.34 -7.78
C ILE A 99 6.28 -5.89 -7.25
N LEU A 100 5.38 -5.06 -6.70
CA LEU A 100 4.02 -5.44 -6.28
C LEU A 100 3.19 -4.22 -5.82
N GLY A 101 2.26 -3.74 -6.65
CA GLY A 101 1.34 -2.63 -6.32
C GLY A 101 -0.02 -3.04 -5.71
N ALA A 102 -0.78 -2.06 -5.20
CA ALA A 102 -2.10 -2.26 -4.59
C ALA A 102 -3.13 -2.90 -5.55
N HIS A 103 -3.09 -2.54 -6.83
CA HIS A 103 -3.98 -3.11 -7.85
C HIS A 103 -3.84 -4.63 -8.00
N HIS A 104 -2.66 -5.20 -7.76
CA HIS A 104 -2.49 -6.66 -7.78
C HIS A 104 -3.16 -7.32 -6.57
N LEU A 105 -3.18 -6.63 -5.41
CA LEU A 105 -3.88 -7.12 -4.22
C LEU A 105 -5.39 -7.07 -4.43
N ASP A 106 -5.90 -6.00 -5.04
CA ASP A 106 -7.31 -5.87 -5.40
C ASP A 106 -7.74 -6.96 -6.39
N GLU A 107 -6.90 -7.26 -7.38
CA GLU A 107 -7.15 -8.34 -8.33
C GLU A 107 -7.15 -9.72 -7.65
N PHE A 108 -6.24 -9.98 -6.71
CA PHE A 108 -6.26 -11.20 -5.92
C PHE A 108 -7.55 -11.35 -5.11
N VAL A 109 -7.99 -10.27 -4.44
CA VAL A 109 -9.26 -10.26 -3.67
C VAL A 109 -10.44 -10.54 -4.59
N ARG A 110 -10.47 -9.91 -5.78
CA ARG A 110 -11.53 -10.07 -6.77
C ARG A 110 -11.63 -11.52 -7.26
N ILE A 111 -10.51 -12.12 -7.66
CA ILE A 111 -10.49 -13.49 -8.16
C ILE A 111 -10.78 -14.48 -7.04
N TRP A 112 -10.25 -14.27 -5.82
CA TRP A 112 -10.58 -15.14 -4.68
C TRP A 112 -12.08 -15.20 -4.40
N ALA A 113 -12.78 -14.08 -4.50
CA ALA A 113 -14.22 -14.01 -4.28
C ALA A 113 -15.04 -14.84 -5.30
N GLU A 114 -14.50 -15.12 -6.48
CA GLU A 114 -15.13 -16.03 -7.45
C GLU A 114 -15.09 -17.50 -6.98
N TYR A 115 -14.06 -17.88 -6.21
CA TYR A 115 -13.89 -19.23 -5.66
C TYR A 115 -14.46 -19.39 -4.23
N ASP A 116 -14.62 -18.28 -3.49
CA ASP A 116 -15.24 -18.24 -2.16
C ASP A 116 -16.45 -17.29 -2.11
N PRO A 117 -17.56 -17.61 -2.81
CA PRO A 117 -18.72 -16.72 -2.91
C PRO A 117 -19.44 -16.50 -1.57
N ASN A 118 -19.21 -17.39 -0.59
CA ASN A 118 -19.80 -17.31 0.74
C ASN A 118 -18.91 -16.55 1.74
N ALA A 119 -17.76 -16.00 1.31
CA ALA A 119 -16.81 -15.29 2.15
C ALA A 119 -16.39 -16.09 3.41
N THR A 120 -16.18 -17.40 3.25
CA THR A 120 -15.73 -18.28 4.34
C THR A 120 -14.28 -18.00 4.75
N GLY A 121 -13.53 -17.29 3.90
CA GLY A 121 -12.12 -17.00 4.05
C GLY A 121 -11.23 -18.21 3.73
N LYS A 122 -11.78 -19.27 3.11
CA LYS A 122 -11.07 -20.53 2.84
C LYS A 122 -11.50 -21.17 1.53
N ILE A 123 -10.56 -21.70 0.76
CA ILE A 123 -10.82 -22.46 -0.47
C ILE A 123 -10.00 -23.76 -0.49
N HIS A 124 -10.43 -24.77 -1.24
CA HIS A 124 -9.68 -26.03 -1.33
C HIS A 124 -8.33 -25.80 -2.03
N TYR A 125 -7.28 -26.55 -1.65
CA TYR A 125 -5.93 -26.31 -2.18
C TYR A 125 -5.82 -26.47 -3.70
N THR A 126 -6.64 -27.35 -4.31
CA THR A 126 -6.69 -27.50 -5.77
C THR A 126 -7.31 -26.28 -6.45
N GLU A 127 -8.39 -25.75 -5.87
CA GLU A 127 -9.07 -24.55 -6.38
C GLU A 127 -8.15 -23.32 -6.26
N MET A 128 -7.40 -23.21 -5.15
CA MET A 128 -6.36 -22.18 -5.00
C MET A 128 -5.28 -22.29 -6.07
N TYR A 129 -4.85 -23.49 -6.43
CA TYR A 129 -3.88 -23.68 -7.51
C TYR A 129 -4.43 -23.27 -8.88
N ASP A 130 -5.68 -23.63 -9.17
CA ASP A 130 -6.36 -23.26 -10.42
C ASP A 130 -6.56 -21.73 -10.49
N MET A 131 -6.97 -21.12 -9.38
CA MET A 131 -7.07 -19.67 -9.21
C MET A 131 -5.74 -18.97 -9.53
N LEU A 132 -4.63 -19.45 -8.95
CA LEU A 132 -3.30 -18.89 -9.19
C LEU A 132 -2.82 -19.08 -10.63
N LYS A 133 -3.25 -20.13 -11.33
CA LYS A 133 -2.96 -20.27 -12.77
C LYS A 133 -3.73 -19.28 -13.62
N ASN A 134 -4.98 -19.02 -13.28
CA ASN A 134 -5.85 -18.10 -14.03
C ASN A 134 -5.51 -16.62 -13.78
N MET A 135 -4.74 -16.33 -12.72
CA MET A 135 -4.25 -14.99 -12.42
C MET A 135 -2.86 -14.76 -13.01
N ASP A 136 -2.63 -13.58 -13.59
CA ASP A 136 -1.34 -13.22 -14.16
C ASP A 136 -0.29 -12.86 -13.06
N PRO A 137 1.02 -12.96 -13.37
CA PRO A 137 2.08 -12.44 -12.50
C PRO A 137 1.86 -10.96 -12.15
N PRO A 138 2.30 -10.48 -10.97
CA PRO A 138 3.30 -11.08 -10.06
C PRO A 138 2.74 -12.03 -8.99
N LEU A 139 1.48 -11.89 -8.56
CA LEU A 139 0.91 -12.78 -7.54
C LEU A 139 0.46 -14.12 -8.13
N GLY A 140 0.09 -14.14 -9.41
CA GLY A 140 -0.36 -15.34 -10.10
C GLY A 140 0.78 -16.04 -10.82
N PHE A 141 0.52 -17.26 -11.27
CA PHE A 141 1.43 -18.03 -12.11
C PHE A 141 1.23 -17.70 -13.59
N GLY A 142 -0.01 -17.40 -14.01
CA GLY A 142 -0.42 -17.24 -15.39
C GLY A 142 -0.61 -18.58 -16.12
N ASN A 143 -1.49 -18.58 -17.12
CA ASN A 143 -1.94 -19.78 -17.83
C ASN A 143 -0.82 -20.54 -18.56
N LYS A 144 0.30 -19.87 -18.86
CA LYS A 144 1.45 -20.43 -19.55
C LYS A 144 2.54 -20.95 -18.60
N CYS A 145 2.32 -20.90 -17.29
CA CYS A 145 3.32 -21.31 -16.31
C CYS A 145 3.53 -22.84 -16.32
N PRO A 146 4.78 -23.32 -16.45
CA PRO A 146 5.07 -24.74 -16.29
C PRO A 146 4.73 -25.22 -14.87
N ASN A 147 4.07 -26.37 -14.75
CA ASN A 147 3.70 -26.98 -13.45
C ASN A 147 4.89 -27.06 -12.48
N ARG A 148 6.07 -27.45 -12.98
CA ARG A 148 7.28 -27.57 -12.17
C ARG A 148 7.71 -26.24 -11.52
N LEU A 149 7.50 -25.12 -12.19
CA LEU A 149 7.82 -23.80 -11.65
C LEU A 149 6.79 -23.38 -10.59
N ALA A 150 5.50 -23.58 -10.89
CA ALA A 150 4.41 -23.31 -9.95
C ALA A 150 4.54 -24.13 -8.66
N TYR A 151 4.82 -25.43 -8.78
CA TYR A 151 5.01 -26.31 -7.63
C TYR A 151 6.20 -25.89 -6.76
N LYS A 152 7.31 -25.44 -7.36
CA LYS A 152 8.44 -24.89 -6.59
C LYS A 152 8.03 -23.67 -5.75
N LYS A 153 7.25 -22.74 -6.31
CA LYS A 153 6.71 -21.60 -5.56
C LYS A 153 5.77 -22.05 -4.43
N LEU A 154 4.85 -22.99 -4.70
CA LEU A 154 3.92 -23.54 -3.69
C LEU A 154 4.66 -24.23 -2.53
N ILE A 155 5.75 -24.95 -2.82
CA ILE A 155 6.59 -25.59 -1.81
C ILE A 155 7.25 -24.57 -0.90
N ARG A 156 7.73 -23.45 -1.46
CA ARG A 156 8.35 -22.37 -0.68
C ARG A 156 7.35 -21.60 0.18
N MET A 157 6.09 -21.51 -0.25
CA MET A 157 5.01 -20.88 0.52
C MET A 157 4.51 -21.73 1.68
N ASN A 158 4.60 -23.07 1.57
CA ASN A 158 4.34 -24.06 2.63
C ASN A 158 3.13 -23.78 3.56
N MET A 159 2.00 -23.37 2.98
CA MET A 159 0.80 -23.03 3.77
C MET A 159 0.17 -24.27 4.43
N PRO A 160 -0.29 -24.19 5.69
CA PRO A 160 -1.01 -25.27 6.36
C PRO A 160 -2.38 -25.51 5.72
N LEU A 161 -2.84 -26.75 5.80
CA LEU A 161 -4.17 -27.17 5.39
C LEU A 161 -5.01 -27.54 6.61
N ASP A 162 -6.30 -27.23 6.57
CA ASP A 162 -7.25 -27.75 7.55
C ASP A 162 -7.64 -29.21 7.26
N ALA A 163 -8.51 -29.78 8.11
CA ALA A 163 -8.93 -31.17 8.01
C ALA A 163 -9.67 -31.47 6.69
N GLU A 164 -10.28 -30.45 6.08
CA GLU A 164 -10.99 -30.50 4.82
C GLU A 164 -10.08 -30.21 3.60
N GLY A 165 -8.77 -30.01 3.80
CA GLY A 165 -7.83 -29.70 2.73
C GLY A 165 -7.93 -28.27 2.19
N LYS A 166 -8.43 -27.32 2.98
CA LYS A 166 -8.57 -25.92 2.60
C LYS A 166 -7.43 -25.06 3.14
N VAL A 167 -7.14 -24.00 2.39
CA VAL A 167 -6.19 -22.93 2.75
C VAL A 167 -6.93 -21.66 3.13
N ALA A 168 -6.38 -20.88 4.06
CA ALA A 168 -6.96 -19.61 4.49
C ALA A 168 -6.50 -18.44 3.61
N PHE A 169 -7.42 -17.51 3.30
CA PHE A 169 -7.19 -16.31 2.48
C PHE A 169 -5.96 -15.53 2.91
N THR A 170 -5.91 -15.13 4.18
CA THR A 170 -4.83 -14.27 4.70
C THR A 170 -3.48 -14.96 4.68
N THR A 171 -3.44 -16.26 4.98
CA THR A 171 -2.22 -17.07 4.92
C THR A 171 -1.73 -17.18 3.48
N THR A 172 -2.64 -17.43 2.53
CA THR A 172 -2.29 -17.54 1.11
C THR A 172 -1.81 -16.22 0.52
N LEU A 173 -2.54 -15.13 0.76
CA LEU A 173 -2.15 -13.81 0.29
C LEU A 173 -0.78 -13.40 0.85
N PHE A 174 -0.58 -13.56 2.16
CA PHE A 174 0.70 -13.19 2.76
C PHE A 174 1.85 -14.08 2.28
N ALA A 175 1.64 -15.39 2.10
CA ALA A 175 2.66 -16.28 1.57
C ALA A 175 3.09 -15.89 0.14
N LEU A 176 2.15 -15.49 -0.72
CA LEU A 176 2.44 -15.00 -2.08
C LEU A 176 3.20 -13.69 -2.06
N ILE A 177 2.81 -12.74 -1.21
CA ILE A 177 3.52 -11.47 -1.02
C ILE A 177 4.95 -11.75 -0.54
N ARG A 178 5.09 -12.60 0.48
CA ARG A 178 6.36 -12.97 1.09
C ARG A 178 7.32 -13.60 0.08
N GLU A 179 6.84 -14.54 -0.73
CA GLU A 179 7.64 -15.21 -1.76
C GLU A 179 8.04 -14.26 -2.90
N ASN A 180 7.13 -13.40 -3.38
CA ASN A 180 7.46 -12.48 -4.49
C ASN A 180 8.37 -11.33 -4.06
N LEU A 181 8.26 -10.85 -2.82
CA LEU A 181 9.13 -9.81 -2.27
C LEU A 181 10.38 -10.36 -1.58
N ASN A 182 10.55 -11.68 -1.55
CA ASN A 182 11.66 -12.38 -0.88
C ASN A 182 11.83 -11.96 0.60
N ILE A 183 10.72 -11.73 1.32
CA ILE A 183 10.73 -11.24 2.70
C ILE A 183 11.20 -12.36 3.63
N LYS A 184 12.43 -12.21 4.15
CA LYS A 184 13.07 -13.19 5.05
C LYS A 184 12.92 -14.62 4.54
N MET A 185 13.10 -14.84 3.24
CA MET A 185 13.15 -16.18 2.66
C MET A 185 14.61 -16.64 2.63
N ARG A 186 14.90 -17.79 3.23
CA ARG A 186 16.25 -18.38 3.32
C ARG A 186 16.26 -19.80 2.72
N THR A 187 17.37 -20.51 2.91
CA THR A 187 17.46 -21.94 2.58
C THR A 187 16.55 -22.75 3.51
N ALA A 188 16.14 -23.95 3.07
CA ALA A 188 15.20 -24.79 3.83
C ALA A 188 15.66 -25.08 5.27
N GLU A 189 16.97 -25.19 5.50
CA GLU A 189 17.58 -25.44 6.82
C GLU A 189 17.44 -24.25 7.78
N GLU A 190 17.35 -23.03 7.24
CA GLU A 190 17.29 -21.78 8.02
C GLU A 190 15.90 -21.13 8.03
N MET A 191 14.92 -21.72 7.35
CA MET A 191 13.58 -21.15 7.21
C MET A 191 12.88 -20.97 8.56
N ASP A 192 12.97 -21.95 9.46
CA ASP A 192 12.35 -21.87 10.79
C ASP A 192 12.89 -20.68 11.60
N GLN A 193 14.20 -20.43 11.51
CA GLN A 193 14.83 -19.28 12.14
C GLN A 193 14.35 -17.98 11.50
N ALA A 194 14.25 -17.94 10.16
CA ALA A 194 13.77 -16.77 9.45
C ALA A 194 12.30 -16.44 9.78
N ASP A 195 11.46 -17.46 9.96
CA ASP A 195 10.04 -17.35 10.36
C ASP A 195 9.91 -16.77 11.77
N MET A 196 10.72 -17.24 12.72
CA MET A 196 10.75 -16.68 14.08
C MET A 196 11.20 -15.22 14.08
N GLU A 197 12.24 -14.88 13.33
CA GLU A 197 12.67 -13.50 13.22
C GLU A 197 11.62 -12.61 12.53
N LEU A 198 10.89 -13.12 11.54
CA LEU A 198 9.80 -12.41 10.87
C LEU A 198 8.66 -12.15 11.85
N ARG A 199 8.28 -13.15 12.65
CA ARG A 199 7.27 -13.02 13.70
C ARG A 199 7.63 -11.94 14.72
N HIS A 200 8.89 -11.90 15.14
CA HIS A 200 9.40 -10.85 16.02
C HIS A 200 9.30 -9.46 15.37
N THR A 201 9.72 -9.32 14.11
CA THR A 201 9.61 -8.05 13.38
C THR A 201 8.16 -7.58 13.24
N ILE A 202 7.23 -8.46 12.87
CA ILE A 202 5.79 -8.14 12.75
C ILE A 202 5.22 -7.69 14.09
N SER A 203 5.59 -8.38 15.17
CA SER A 203 5.13 -8.03 16.53
C SER A 203 5.63 -6.67 17.00
N HIS A 204 6.80 -6.24 16.54
CA HIS A 204 7.37 -4.94 16.87
C HIS A 204 6.73 -3.81 16.04
N ILE A 205 6.45 -4.04 14.75
CA ILE A 205 5.82 -3.06 13.86
C ILE A 205 4.33 -2.86 14.19
N TRP A 206 3.61 -3.94 14.50
CA TRP A 206 2.16 -3.93 14.77
C TRP A 206 1.80 -4.52 16.13
N PRO A 207 2.16 -3.85 17.25
CA PRO A 207 2.04 -4.43 18.60
C PRO A 207 0.61 -4.81 19.00
N LEU A 208 -0.41 -4.12 18.47
CA LEU A 208 -1.82 -4.38 18.79
C LEU A 208 -2.46 -5.45 17.90
N GLN A 209 -2.17 -5.44 16.60
CA GLN A 209 -2.81 -6.33 15.62
C GLN A 209 -2.09 -7.67 15.51
N ALA A 210 -0.77 -7.70 15.71
CA ALA A 210 0.04 -8.91 15.60
C ALA A 210 -0.53 -10.04 16.47
N LYS A 211 -0.93 -9.77 17.71
CA LYS A 211 -1.46 -10.82 18.62
C LYS A 211 -2.60 -11.66 18.04
N LYS A 212 -3.40 -11.11 17.11
CA LYS A 212 -4.54 -11.82 16.49
C LYS A 212 -4.20 -12.41 15.12
N MET A 213 -3.29 -11.78 14.38
CA MET A 213 -3.02 -12.12 12.98
C MET A 213 -1.70 -12.86 12.78
N LEU A 214 -0.80 -12.88 13.76
CA LEU A 214 0.56 -13.40 13.61
C LEU A 214 0.56 -14.86 13.16
N ASP A 215 -0.28 -15.69 13.77
CA ASP A 215 -0.36 -17.12 13.45
C ASP A 215 -1.02 -17.37 12.09
N LEU A 216 -1.86 -16.44 11.63
CA LEU A 216 -2.46 -16.51 10.30
C LEU A 216 -1.49 -16.06 9.20
N LEU A 217 -0.64 -15.07 9.47
CA LEU A 217 0.35 -14.54 8.53
C LEU A 217 1.57 -15.45 8.42
N VAL A 218 2.12 -15.88 9.55
CA VAL A 218 3.26 -16.80 9.60
C VAL A 218 2.83 -17.95 10.49
N PRO A 219 2.39 -19.10 9.98
CA PRO A 219 1.95 -20.25 10.78
C PRO A 219 3.01 -20.72 11.80
N LEU A 220 2.57 -21.36 12.88
CA LEU A 220 3.51 -21.92 13.88
C LEU A 220 4.19 -23.17 13.30
N ASN A 221 5.46 -23.41 13.65
CA ASN A 221 6.17 -24.62 13.21
C ASN A 221 5.44 -25.91 13.65
N GLU A 222 4.75 -25.89 14.79
CA GLU A 222 3.89 -27.00 15.25
C GLU A 222 2.73 -27.32 14.29
N GLU A 223 2.28 -26.34 13.52
CA GLU A 223 1.25 -26.52 12.48
C GLU A 223 1.82 -27.05 11.16
N LEU A 224 3.14 -26.94 10.99
CA LEU A 224 3.89 -27.38 9.81
C LEU A 224 4.58 -28.74 10.02
N ASN A 225 4.67 -29.19 11.27
CA ASN A 225 5.41 -30.40 11.68
C ASN A 225 4.64 -31.72 11.43
N ALA A 226 5.23 -32.83 11.88
CA ALA A 226 4.78 -34.19 11.60
C ALA A 226 3.30 -34.41 11.98
N GLY A 227 2.52 -35.00 11.06
CA GLY A 227 1.10 -35.29 11.25
C GLY A 227 0.14 -34.26 10.63
N LYS A 228 0.63 -33.07 10.24
CA LYS A 228 -0.19 -32.05 9.57
C LYS A 228 0.19 -31.90 8.09
N LEU A 229 -0.82 -31.82 7.23
CA LEU A 229 -0.64 -31.67 5.80
C LEU A 229 -0.46 -30.19 5.44
N THR A 230 0.48 -29.89 4.55
CA THR A 230 0.70 -28.55 4.03
C THR A 230 0.69 -28.59 2.51
N VAL A 231 0.38 -27.45 1.89
CA VAL A 231 0.48 -27.27 0.44
C VAL A 231 1.87 -27.69 -0.05
N GLY A 232 2.92 -27.32 0.70
CA GLY A 232 4.29 -27.67 0.33
C GLY A 232 4.53 -29.19 0.32
N LYS A 233 4.04 -29.93 1.31
CA LYS A 233 4.17 -31.40 1.35
C LYS A 233 3.44 -32.08 0.19
N ILE A 234 2.23 -31.62 -0.16
CA ILE A 234 1.46 -32.17 -1.30
C ILE A 234 2.23 -31.97 -2.60
N TYR A 235 2.61 -30.73 -2.92
CA TYR A 235 3.25 -30.42 -4.20
C TYR A 235 4.70 -30.93 -4.28
N ALA A 236 5.40 -31.08 -3.15
CA ALA A 236 6.68 -31.78 -3.11
C ALA A 236 6.51 -33.26 -3.45
N GLY A 237 5.50 -33.94 -2.88
CA GLY A 237 5.16 -35.32 -3.21
C GLY A 237 4.84 -35.51 -4.69
N LEU A 238 4.03 -34.60 -5.27
CA LEU A 238 3.72 -34.61 -6.71
C LEU A 238 4.97 -34.42 -7.58
N LEU A 239 5.88 -33.50 -7.21
CA LEU A 239 7.14 -33.31 -7.94
C LEU A 239 8.06 -34.52 -7.85
N ILE A 240 8.15 -35.17 -6.68
CA ILE A 240 8.95 -36.38 -6.50
C ILE A 240 8.37 -37.52 -7.35
N LEU A 241 7.04 -37.70 -7.33
CA LEU A 241 6.35 -38.70 -8.14
C LEU A 241 6.58 -38.47 -9.64
N GLU A 242 6.46 -37.23 -10.11
CA GLU A 242 6.74 -36.86 -11.50
C GLU A 242 8.20 -37.12 -11.88
N SER A 243 9.14 -36.77 -10.99
CA SER A 243 10.56 -37.05 -11.18
C SER A 243 10.84 -38.55 -11.25
N TRP A 244 10.21 -39.35 -10.39
CA TRP A 244 10.38 -40.80 -10.37
C TRP A 244 9.84 -41.44 -11.66
N ARG A 245 8.65 -41.05 -12.11
CA ARG A 245 8.06 -41.52 -13.39
C ARG A 245 8.94 -41.20 -14.60
N ASN A 246 9.65 -40.08 -14.57
CA ASN A 246 10.58 -39.67 -15.63
C ASN A 246 11.95 -40.35 -15.54
N THR A 247 12.31 -40.95 -14.40
CA THR A 247 13.51 -41.80 -14.29
C THR A 247 13.23 -43.20 -14.83
N LYS A 248 14.28 -43.90 -15.29
CA LYS A 248 14.18 -45.25 -15.88
C LYS A 248 13.40 -46.27 -15.05
N PHE A 249 13.27 -46.08 -13.74
CA PHE A 249 12.51 -46.96 -12.85
C PHE A 249 10.99 -46.90 -13.07
N GLY A 250 10.43 -45.76 -13.49
CA GLY A 250 9.00 -45.62 -13.78
C GLY A 250 8.56 -46.21 -15.12
N GLN A 251 9.49 -46.46 -16.04
CA GLN A 251 9.22 -47.11 -17.34
C GLN A 251 9.23 -48.65 -17.24
N VAL A 252 9.67 -49.22 -16.12
CA VAL A 252 9.76 -50.69 -15.93
C VAL A 252 8.41 -51.31 -15.50
N GLU A 253 7.44 -50.50 -15.07
CA GLU A 253 6.11 -50.99 -14.61
C GLU A 253 5.04 -51.10 -15.70
N SER A 254 5.38 -50.91 -16.99
CA SER A 254 4.43 -51.03 -18.10
C SER A 254 4.60 -52.28 -18.96
N ASP A 255 4.91 -53.43 -18.37
CA ASP A 255 4.97 -54.75 -19.05
C ASP A 255 4.24 -55.86 -18.26
N LEU A 256 3.07 -55.54 -17.69
CA LEU A 256 2.12 -56.56 -17.25
C LEU A 256 0.88 -56.54 -18.15
N PRO A 257 0.62 -57.59 -18.95
CA PRO A 257 -0.53 -57.62 -19.83
C PRO A 257 -1.82 -57.74 -19.01
N PHE A 258 -2.75 -56.80 -19.23
CA PHE A 258 -4.14 -56.95 -18.81
C PHE A 258 -4.77 -58.11 -19.59
N SER A 259 -4.84 -59.28 -18.97
CA SER A 259 -5.73 -60.36 -19.39
C SER A 259 -6.39 -61.04 -18.18
N VAL A 260 -7.70 -60.79 -18.08
CA VAL A 260 -8.75 -61.67 -17.56
C VAL A 260 -8.68 -62.05 -16.07
N VAL A 261 -9.58 -61.47 -15.25
CA VAL A 261 -10.55 -62.22 -14.43
C VAL A 261 -11.80 -61.34 -14.20
N ARG A 262 -12.82 -61.47 -15.06
CA ARG A 262 -14.22 -61.34 -14.59
C ARG A 262 -14.62 -62.74 -14.15
N VAL A 263 -14.86 -62.93 -12.86
CA VAL A 263 -15.60 -64.09 -12.36
C VAL A 263 -16.90 -63.56 -11.78
N ASN A 264 -17.99 -64.04 -12.36
CA ASN A 264 -19.34 -63.89 -11.84
C ASN A 264 -19.46 -64.56 -10.47
N SER A 265 -20.12 -63.86 -9.55
CA SER A 265 -21.14 -64.39 -8.62
C SER A 265 -21.90 -63.21 -8.04
#